data_AF-A0A957ADC7-F1
#
_entry.id   AF-A0A957ADC7-F1
#
_cell.length_a   1.000
_cell.length_b   1.000
_cell.length_c   1.000
_cell.angle_alpha   90.00
_cell.angle_beta   90.00
_cell.angle_gamma   90.00
#
_symmetry.space_group_name_H-M   'P 1'
#
loop_
_entity.id
_entity.type
_entity.pdbx_description
1 polymer ?
#
loop_
_entity_poly.entity_id
_entity_poly.type
_entity_poly.pdbx_seq_one_letter_code
_entity_poly.pdbx_strand_id
1 'polypeptide(L)'
;MATPRVSPPRISPVATRASRPPAESAGAVDAYRQSGFVLSEDIDAVIEGLNLEGAIAEASSASRYRSQPMAAALMQWSRGWLTRLQALHAIEWGNYSSAIALARVSADFQAAEQLILNTDAREWLEWLEEPGISLAVEEHGTAFRLHAFRAAEVLAQDGALGEVYRQAADLSMPHFGSTL
;
A
#
# COMPACT_ATOMS: atom_id res chain seq x y z
N MET A 1 2.38 27.55 -12.47
CA MET A 1 2.23 27.73 -11.00
C MET A 1 3.52 27.31 -10.32
N ALA A 2 3.85 27.83 -9.14
CA ALA A 2 5.01 27.36 -8.39
C ALA A 2 4.71 25.98 -7.79
N THR A 3 5.65 25.04 -7.92
CA THR A 3 5.53 23.70 -7.34
C THR A 3 5.27 23.78 -5.82
N PRO A 4 4.27 23.07 -5.29
CA PRO A 4 3.97 23.10 -3.85
C PRO A 4 5.18 22.71 -3.00
N ARG A 5 5.28 23.28 -1.79
CA ARG A 5 6.32 22.89 -0.83
C ARG A 5 5.94 21.56 -0.16
N VAL A 6 6.94 20.70 0.03
CA VAL A 6 6.79 19.41 0.71
C VAL A 6 7.12 19.58 2.20
N SER A 7 6.17 19.21 3.05
CA SER A 7 6.39 19.07 4.49
C SER A 7 7.02 17.71 4.80
N PRO A 8 7.74 17.55 5.93
CA PRO A 8 8.16 16.22 6.38
C PRO A 8 6.95 15.28 6.45
N PRO A 9 7.01 14.11 5.80
CA PRO A 9 6.01 13.08 6.06
C PRO A 9 6.14 12.66 7.52
N ARG A 10 5.03 12.64 8.24
CA ARG A 10 4.98 11.99 9.55
C ARG A 10 4.83 10.50 9.32
N ILE A 11 5.81 9.75 9.78
CA ILE A 11 5.87 8.30 9.60
C ILE A 11 5.77 7.69 11.00
N SER A 12 4.82 6.79 11.19
CA SER A 12 4.61 6.09 12.46
C SER A 12 4.28 4.63 12.16
N PRO A 13 5.25 3.87 11.65
CA PRO A 13 5.00 2.62 10.96
C PRO A 13 5.19 1.45 11.92
N VAL A 14 4.25 1.30 12.84
CA VAL A 14 4.25 0.18 13.78
C VAL A 14 3.31 -0.89 13.26
N ALA A 15 3.87 -1.97 12.72
CA ALA A 15 3.12 -3.15 12.33
C ALA A 15 2.95 -4.07 13.54
N THR A 16 1.71 -4.43 13.81
CA THR A 16 1.33 -5.40 14.86
C THR A 16 0.25 -6.32 14.33
N ARG A 17 0.10 -7.47 14.97
CA ARG A 17 -1.00 -8.41 14.71
C ARG A 17 -2.35 -7.74 14.96
N ALA A 18 -3.40 -8.27 14.36
CA ALA A 18 -4.75 -7.84 14.65
C ALA A 18 -5.11 -8.10 16.11
N SER A 19 -5.99 -7.27 16.65
CA SER A 19 -6.66 -7.55 17.92
C SER A 19 -7.46 -8.85 17.79
N ARG A 20 -7.49 -9.62 18.88
CA ARG A 20 -8.29 -10.85 18.96
C ARG A 20 -9.78 -10.52 18.68
N PRO A 21 -10.45 -11.26 17.78
CA PRO A 21 -11.87 -11.09 17.54
C PRO A 21 -12.74 -11.33 18.79
N PRO A 22 -13.89 -10.64 18.93
CA PRO A 22 -14.88 -10.96 19.96
C PRO A 22 -15.38 -12.41 19.87
N ALA A 23 -15.76 -12.99 21.02
CA ALA A 23 -16.13 -14.42 21.10
C ALA A 23 -17.35 -14.78 20.23
N GLU A 24 -18.24 -13.82 20.00
CA GLU A 24 -19.43 -13.90 19.17
C GLU A 24 -19.15 -13.82 17.66
N SER A 25 -17.91 -13.50 17.24
CA SER A 25 -17.55 -13.38 15.83
C SER A 25 -17.37 -14.77 15.21
N ALA A 26 -18.44 -15.27 14.58
CA ALA A 26 -18.48 -16.58 13.96
C ALA A 26 -17.33 -16.78 12.96
N GLY A 27 -16.57 -17.86 13.12
CA GLY A 27 -15.42 -18.22 12.27
C GLY A 27 -14.14 -17.40 12.54
N ALA A 28 -14.26 -16.11 12.87
CA ALA A 28 -13.11 -15.23 13.09
C ALA A 28 -12.24 -15.66 14.29
N VAL A 29 -12.84 -16.15 15.38
CA VAL A 29 -12.09 -16.63 16.55
C VAL A 29 -11.24 -17.85 16.22
N ASP A 30 -11.76 -18.77 15.41
CA ASP A 30 -11.00 -19.95 14.99
C ASP A 30 -9.93 -19.57 13.98
N ALA A 31 -10.25 -18.74 12.99
CA ALA A 31 -9.27 -18.20 12.05
C ALA A 31 -8.09 -17.54 12.78
N TYR A 32 -8.35 -16.65 13.73
CA TYR A 32 -7.32 -15.99 14.55
C TYR A 32 -6.42 -17.00 15.27
N ARG A 33 -7.02 -18.03 15.88
CA ARG A 33 -6.30 -19.08 16.58
C ARG A 33 -5.46 -19.93 15.61
N GLN A 34 -6.03 -20.33 14.49
CA GLN A 34 -5.38 -21.16 13.48
C GLN A 34 -4.23 -20.41 12.81
N SER A 35 -4.44 -19.15 12.40
CA SER A 35 -3.37 -18.29 11.88
C SER A 35 -2.21 -18.17 12.87
N GLY A 36 -2.51 -17.96 14.16
CA GLY A 36 -1.48 -17.89 15.19
C GLY A 36 -0.79 -19.22 15.52
N PHE A 37 -1.37 -20.37 15.15
CA PHE A 37 -0.76 -21.67 15.40
C PHE A 37 -0.03 -22.20 14.17
N VAL A 38 -0.69 -22.21 13.01
CA VAL A 38 -0.22 -22.79 11.75
C VAL A 38 0.73 -21.86 11.01
N LEU A 39 0.48 -20.55 11.03
CA LEU A 39 1.20 -19.54 10.23
C LEU A 39 1.99 -18.56 11.11
N SER A 40 2.36 -18.97 12.34
CA SER A 40 3.02 -18.08 13.30
C SER A 40 4.30 -17.46 12.73
N GLU A 41 5.18 -18.30 12.18
CA GLU A 41 6.45 -17.86 11.58
C GLU A 41 6.23 -16.92 10.38
N ASP A 42 5.26 -17.23 9.52
CA ASP A 42 4.93 -16.38 8.36
C ASP A 42 4.39 -15.01 8.78
N ILE A 43 3.52 -14.97 9.80
CA ILE A 43 2.96 -13.74 10.35
C ILE A 43 4.08 -12.88 10.96
N ASP A 44 4.99 -13.50 11.71
CA ASP A 44 6.11 -12.80 12.32
C ASP A 44 7.05 -12.23 11.25
N ALA A 45 7.33 -12.99 10.18
CA ALA A 45 8.14 -12.52 9.06
C ALA A 45 7.50 -11.32 8.33
N VAL A 46 6.17 -11.35 8.11
CA VAL A 46 5.45 -10.22 7.51
C VAL A 46 5.52 -8.98 8.40
N ILE A 47 5.34 -9.14 9.71
CA ILE A 47 5.41 -8.03 10.67
C ILE A 47 6.83 -7.46 10.76
N GLU A 48 7.85 -8.33 10.79
CA GLU A 48 9.24 -7.90 10.78
C GLU A 48 9.56 -7.11 9.51
N GLY A 49 9.15 -7.61 8.34
CA GLY A 49 9.33 -6.92 7.06
C GLY A 49 8.65 -5.54 7.03
N LEU A 50 7.39 -5.46 7.49
CA LEU A 50 6.66 -4.18 7.55
C LEU A 50 7.31 -3.19 8.52
N ASN A 51 7.80 -3.66 9.67
CA ASN A 51 8.50 -2.80 10.62
C ASN A 51 9.86 -2.35 10.09
N LEU A 52 10.59 -3.21 9.37
CA LEU A 52 11.85 -2.86 8.71
C LEU A 52 11.64 -1.77 7.65
N GLU A 53 10.66 -1.95 6.77
CA GLU A 53 10.29 -0.91 5.80
C GLU A 53 9.87 0.39 6.48
N GLY A 54 9.13 0.27 7.58
CA GLY A 54 8.76 1.39 8.43
C GLY A 54 9.97 2.19 8.93
N ALA A 55 10.96 1.50 9.47
CA ALA A 55 12.19 2.12 9.95
C ALA A 55 12.98 2.80 8.81
N ILE A 56 13.01 2.20 7.62
CA ILE A 56 13.64 2.80 6.43
C ILE A 56 12.90 4.08 6.01
N ALA A 57 11.57 4.04 5.99
CA ALA A 57 10.76 5.19 5.65
C ALA A 57 10.94 6.32 6.69
N GLU A 58 10.94 6.00 7.99
CA GLU A 58 11.20 6.96 9.06
C GLU A 58 12.57 7.62 8.91
N ALA A 59 13.62 6.85 8.62
CA ALA A 59 14.96 7.38 8.34
C ALA A 59 14.99 8.31 7.10
N SER A 60 14.03 8.14 6.19
CA SER A 60 13.83 8.96 4.99
C SER A 60 12.98 10.22 5.24
N SER A 61 12.50 10.46 6.46
CA SER A 61 11.70 11.66 6.82
C SER A 61 12.52 12.94 7.06
N ALA A 62 13.85 12.83 7.06
CA ALA A 62 14.76 13.95 7.34
C ALA A 62 14.60 15.11 6.34
N SER A 63 14.96 16.33 6.76
CA SER A 63 14.76 17.55 5.95
C SER A 63 15.42 17.51 4.57
N ARG A 64 16.53 16.79 4.43
CA ARG A 64 17.26 16.60 3.17
C ARG A 64 16.47 15.80 2.12
N TYR A 65 15.45 15.06 2.52
CA TYR A 65 14.61 14.24 1.64
C TYR A 65 13.24 14.89 1.34
N ARG A 66 13.06 16.18 1.64
CA ARG A 66 11.82 16.94 1.35
C ARG A 66 11.73 17.33 -0.13
N SER A 67 11.77 16.34 -1.02
CA SER A 67 11.61 16.51 -2.46
C SER A 67 10.23 16.05 -2.92
N GLN A 68 9.77 16.57 -4.06
CA GLN A 68 8.52 16.10 -4.69
C GLN A 68 8.57 14.61 -5.04
N PRO A 69 9.68 14.08 -5.62
CA PRO A 69 9.78 12.65 -5.87
C PRO A 69 9.66 11.79 -4.61
N MET A 70 10.33 12.16 -3.52
CA MET A 70 10.26 11.41 -2.27
C MET A 70 8.85 11.48 -1.66
N ALA A 71 8.20 12.63 -1.71
CA ALA A 71 6.82 12.77 -1.23
C ALA A 71 5.85 11.88 -2.02
N ALA A 72 5.97 11.87 -3.34
CA ALA A 72 5.14 11.04 -4.21
C ALA A 72 5.40 9.54 -3.98
N ALA A 73 6.67 9.14 -3.83
CA ALA A 73 7.04 7.76 -3.54
C ALA A 73 6.52 7.31 -2.17
N LEU A 74 6.79 8.07 -1.10
CA LEU A 74 6.32 7.76 0.25
C LEU A 74 4.79 7.74 0.37
N MET A 75 4.09 8.52 -0.45
CA MET A 75 2.63 8.44 -0.55
C MET A 75 2.18 7.07 -1.04
N GLN A 76 2.78 6.54 -2.11
CA GLN A 76 2.42 5.21 -2.62
C GLN A 76 2.88 4.11 -1.67
N TRP A 77 4.13 4.20 -1.17
CA TRP A 77 4.67 3.30 -0.15
C TRP A 77 3.72 3.17 1.04
N SER A 78 3.26 4.29 1.62
CA SER A 78 2.41 4.27 2.83
C SER A 78 1.07 3.55 2.58
N ARG A 79 0.51 3.66 1.38
CA ARG A 79 -0.70 2.95 0.98
C ARG A 79 -0.43 1.46 0.76
N GLY A 80 0.69 1.11 0.13
CA GLY A 80 1.15 -0.27 -0.04
C GLY A 80 1.47 -0.96 1.29
N TRP A 81 2.09 -0.25 2.22
CA TRP A 81 2.37 -0.70 3.58
C TRP A 81 1.07 -0.96 4.36
N LEU A 82 0.14 0.00 4.36
CA LEU A 82 -1.12 -0.12 5.07
C LEU A 82 -2.00 -1.25 4.50
N THR A 83 -2.06 -1.39 3.18
CA THR A 83 -2.82 -2.46 2.53
C THR A 83 -2.29 -3.85 2.87
N ARG A 84 -0.97 -4.04 2.96
CA ARG A 84 -0.38 -5.31 3.43
C ARG A 84 -0.68 -5.60 4.89
N LEU A 85 -0.59 -4.60 5.77
CA LEU A 85 -0.97 -4.76 7.17
C LEU A 85 -2.45 -5.13 7.30
N GLN A 86 -3.33 -4.46 6.55
CA GLN A 86 -4.76 -4.76 6.52
C GLN A 86 -5.06 -6.13 5.92
N ALA A 87 -4.29 -6.58 4.93
CA ALA A 87 -4.40 -7.92 4.36
C ALA A 87 -4.07 -8.99 5.43
N LEU A 88 -2.99 -8.79 6.19
CA LEU A 88 -2.64 -9.66 7.32
C LEU A 88 -3.78 -9.69 8.35
N HIS A 89 -4.31 -8.53 8.75
CA HIS A 89 -5.42 -8.47 9.70
C HIS A 89 -6.67 -9.16 9.17
N ALA A 90 -6.96 -9.03 7.87
CA ALA A 90 -8.06 -9.72 7.23
C ALA A 90 -7.88 -11.25 7.27
N ILE A 91 -6.65 -11.76 7.07
CA ILE A 91 -6.34 -13.19 7.23
C ILE A 91 -6.59 -13.63 8.68
N GLU A 92 -6.06 -12.89 9.66
CA GLU A 92 -6.23 -13.22 11.08
C GLU A 92 -7.70 -13.15 11.55
N TRP A 93 -8.55 -12.42 10.83
CA TRP A 93 -10.00 -12.35 11.07
C TRP A 93 -10.83 -13.30 10.17
N GLY A 94 -10.18 -14.11 9.33
CA GLY A 94 -10.85 -15.03 8.41
C GLY A 94 -11.55 -14.36 7.22
N ASN A 95 -11.29 -13.08 6.95
CA ASN A 95 -11.82 -12.32 5.82
C ASN A 95 -10.91 -12.45 4.59
N TYR A 96 -10.79 -13.68 4.08
CA TYR A 96 -9.85 -14.02 3.00
C TYR A 96 -10.17 -13.33 1.68
N SER A 97 -11.45 -13.07 1.38
CA SER A 97 -11.86 -12.35 0.17
C SER A 97 -11.31 -10.92 0.13
N SER A 98 -11.25 -10.25 1.27
CA SER A 98 -10.64 -8.92 1.38
C SER A 98 -9.11 -9.00 1.37
N ALA A 99 -8.53 -10.00 2.04
CA ALA A 99 -7.08 -10.15 2.14
C ALA A 99 -6.40 -10.24 0.76
N ILE A 100 -6.94 -11.05 -0.15
CA ILE A 100 -6.36 -11.25 -1.48
C ILE A 100 -6.48 -9.98 -2.33
N ALA A 101 -7.63 -9.29 -2.28
CA ALA A 101 -7.81 -8.02 -2.99
C ALA A 101 -6.85 -6.94 -2.49
N LEU A 102 -6.63 -6.87 -1.17
CA LEU A 102 -5.67 -5.96 -0.54
C LEU A 102 -4.22 -6.30 -0.91
N ALA A 103 -3.87 -7.59 -0.95
CA ALA A 103 -2.55 -8.03 -1.40
C ALA A 103 -2.27 -7.60 -2.84
N ARG A 104 -3.24 -7.78 -3.76
CA ARG A 104 -3.11 -7.32 -5.16
C ARG A 104 -2.89 -5.82 -5.24
N VAL A 105 -3.74 -5.04 -4.57
CA VAL A 105 -3.66 -3.57 -4.58
C VAL A 105 -2.37 -3.07 -3.93
N SER A 106 -1.82 -3.80 -2.96
CA SER A 106 -0.52 -3.44 -2.38
C SER A 106 0.62 -3.53 -3.39
N ALA A 107 0.58 -4.52 -4.30
CA ALA A 107 1.56 -4.65 -5.37
C ALA A 107 1.44 -3.51 -6.39
N ASP A 108 0.21 -3.05 -6.70
CA ASP A 108 0.00 -1.85 -7.52
C ASP A 108 0.66 -0.60 -6.89
N PHE A 109 0.53 -0.42 -5.57
CA PHE A 109 1.15 0.70 -4.87
C PHE A 109 2.68 0.61 -4.83
N GLN A 110 3.25 -0.57 -4.62
CA GLN A 110 4.70 -0.76 -4.67
C GLN A 110 5.25 -0.56 -6.09
N ALA A 111 4.55 -1.02 -7.11
CA ALA A 111 4.91 -0.77 -8.50
C ALA A 111 4.87 0.73 -8.83
N ALA A 112 3.84 1.44 -8.34
CA ALA A 112 3.71 2.88 -8.49
C ALA A 112 4.86 3.63 -7.78
N GLU A 113 5.22 3.23 -6.57
CA GLU A 113 6.38 3.76 -5.85
C GLU A 113 7.67 3.59 -6.67
N GLN A 114 7.95 2.37 -7.14
CA GLN A 114 9.14 2.08 -7.95
C GLN A 114 9.15 2.91 -9.24
N LEU A 115 8.02 3.04 -9.94
CA LEU A 115 7.94 3.85 -11.16
C LEU A 115 8.26 5.33 -10.88
N ILE A 116 7.73 5.88 -9.79
CA ILE A 116 8.02 7.26 -9.35
C ILE A 116 9.52 7.43 -9.11
N LEU A 117 10.15 6.50 -8.39
CA LEU A 117 11.59 6.59 -8.10
C LEU A 117 12.45 6.41 -9.36
N ASN A 118 12.10 5.50 -10.25
CA ASN A 118 12.85 5.20 -11.47
C ASN A 118 12.75 6.31 -12.54
N THR A 119 11.75 7.18 -12.44
CA THR A 119 11.47 8.25 -13.41
C THR A 119 11.65 9.65 -12.82
N ASP A 120 12.25 9.76 -11.62
CA ASP A 120 12.37 11.01 -10.87
C ASP A 120 11.03 11.77 -10.73
N ALA A 121 9.94 11.00 -10.60
CA ALA A 121 8.57 11.48 -10.47
C ALA A 121 8.09 12.39 -11.61
N ARG A 122 8.57 12.16 -12.84
CA ARG A 122 8.21 12.97 -14.02
C ARG A 122 6.70 13.19 -14.17
N GLU A 123 5.90 12.12 -14.19
CA GLU A 123 4.44 12.22 -14.36
C GLU A 123 3.74 12.93 -13.19
N TRP A 124 4.29 12.80 -11.98
CA TRP A 124 3.80 13.54 -10.81
C TRP A 124 4.07 15.05 -10.94
N LEU A 125 5.25 15.42 -11.42
CA LEU A 125 5.61 16.82 -11.65
C LEU A 125 4.76 17.43 -12.77
N GLU A 126 4.56 16.70 -13.88
CA GLU A 126 3.64 17.08 -14.96
C GLU A 126 2.22 17.28 -14.43
N TRP A 127 1.72 16.37 -13.60
CA TRP A 127 0.40 16.50 -12.98
C TRP A 127 0.29 17.74 -12.06
N LEU A 128 1.35 18.07 -11.32
CA LEU A 128 1.40 19.30 -10.50
C LEU A 128 1.43 20.57 -11.35
N GLU A 129 2.05 20.53 -12.52
CA GLU A 129 2.05 21.62 -13.51
C GLU A 129 0.67 21.78 -14.17
N GLU A 130 -0.04 20.67 -14.41
CA GLU A 130 -1.38 20.60 -14.97
C GLU A 130 -2.49 20.67 -13.91
N PRO A 131 -2.92 21.88 -13.52
CA PRO A 131 -3.58 22.26 -12.26
C PRO A 131 -4.02 21.11 -11.33
N GLY A 132 -3.09 20.22 -10.96
CA GLY A 132 -3.40 18.98 -10.25
C GLY A 132 -3.88 19.28 -8.83
N ILE A 133 -3.28 20.32 -8.25
CA ILE A 133 -3.71 20.98 -7.03
C ILE A 133 -3.99 22.44 -7.37
N SER A 134 -5.22 22.88 -7.18
CA SER A 134 -5.64 24.26 -7.47
C SER A 134 -6.62 24.79 -6.43
N LEU A 135 -6.88 26.09 -6.45
CA LEU A 135 -7.90 26.71 -5.58
C LEU A 135 -9.27 26.59 -6.24
N ALA A 136 -10.22 26.01 -5.51
CA ALA A 136 -11.62 25.95 -5.86
C ALA A 136 -12.31 27.18 -5.23
N VAL A 137 -12.24 28.33 -5.92
CA VAL A 137 -12.58 29.64 -5.34
C VAL A 137 -14.05 29.72 -4.96
N GLU A 138 -14.94 29.18 -5.79
CA GLU A 138 -16.39 29.20 -5.53
C GLU A 138 -16.76 28.35 -4.30
N GLU A 139 -16.04 27.25 -4.12
CA GLU A 139 -16.20 26.30 -3.01
C GLU A 139 -15.38 26.67 -1.78
N HIS A 140 -14.60 27.76 -1.83
CA HIS A 140 -13.66 28.16 -0.78
C HIS A 140 -12.72 27.02 -0.36
N GLY A 141 -12.28 26.21 -1.34
CA GLY A 141 -11.59 24.94 -1.10
C GLY A 141 -10.32 24.74 -1.93
N THR A 142 -9.72 23.56 -1.76
CA THR A 142 -8.64 23.05 -2.61
C THR A 142 -9.20 21.98 -3.54
N ALA A 143 -9.04 22.16 -4.85
CA ALA A 143 -9.37 21.17 -5.85
C ALA A 143 -8.19 20.22 -6.10
N PHE A 144 -8.51 18.93 -6.19
CA PHE A 144 -7.56 17.88 -6.55
C PHE A 144 -8.04 17.19 -7.82
N ARG A 145 -7.26 17.28 -8.90
CA ARG A 145 -7.59 16.62 -10.16
C ARG A 145 -7.34 15.12 -10.05
N LEU A 146 -8.36 14.31 -10.35
CA LEU A 146 -8.17 12.87 -10.43
C LEU A 146 -7.21 12.54 -11.58
N HIS A 147 -6.28 11.63 -11.30
CA HIS A 147 -5.30 11.15 -12.27
C HIS A 147 -5.09 9.65 -12.10
N ALA A 148 -5.23 8.93 -13.21
CA ALA A 148 -5.04 7.48 -13.21
C ALA A 148 -3.56 7.19 -13.47
N PHE A 149 -2.81 6.97 -12.39
CA PHE A 149 -1.40 6.58 -12.46
C PHE A 149 -1.29 5.05 -12.61
N ARG A 150 -0.61 4.56 -13.65
CA ARG A 150 -0.51 3.13 -13.96
C ARG A 150 0.94 2.69 -14.03
N ALA A 151 1.30 1.69 -13.22
CA ALA A 151 2.67 1.15 -13.16
C ALA A 151 2.75 -0.34 -13.56
N ALA A 152 1.85 -0.78 -14.44
CA ALA A 152 1.78 -2.19 -14.85
C ALA A 152 3.06 -2.69 -15.56
N GLU A 153 3.83 -1.80 -16.19
CA GLU A 153 5.11 -2.15 -16.78
C GLU A 153 6.14 -2.58 -15.73
N VAL A 154 6.12 -1.97 -14.53
CA VAL A 154 6.98 -2.36 -13.42
C VAL A 154 6.63 -3.76 -12.95
N LEU A 155 5.33 -4.05 -12.79
CA LEU A 155 4.84 -5.39 -12.44
C LEU A 155 5.24 -6.46 -13.46
N ALA A 156 5.34 -6.10 -14.74
CA ALA A 156 5.76 -7.03 -15.79
C ALA A 156 7.28 -7.29 -15.79
N GLN A 157 8.08 -6.35 -15.27
CA GLN A 157 9.54 -6.42 -15.26
C GLN A 157 10.11 -6.97 -13.93
N ASP A 158 9.44 -6.71 -12.81
CA ASP A 158 9.83 -7.21 -11.50
C ASP A 158 9.30 -8.63 -11.30
N GLY A 159 10.22 -9.60 -11.28
CA GLY A 159 9.86 -11.02 -11.18
C GLY A 159 9.14 -11.39 -9.87
N ALA A 160 9.56 -10.80 -8.74
CA ALA A 160 9.00 -11.12 -7.44
C ALA A 160 7.65 -10.42 -7.22
N LEU A 161 7.61 -9.10 -7.47
CA LEU A 161 6.40 -8.31 -7.33
C LEU A 161 5.33 -8.72 -8.35
N GLY A 162 5.75 -8.99 -9.59
CA GLY A 162 4.88 -9.49 -10.65
C GLY A 162 4.31 -10.88 -10.38
N GLU A 163 5.04 -11.75 -9.68
CA GLU A 163 4.51 -13.04 -9.22
C GLU A 163 3.42 -12.86 -8.17
N VAL A 164 3.67 -12.06 -7.14
CA VAL A 164 2.66 -11.75 -6.10
C VAL A 164 1.40 -11.15 -6.72
N TYR A 165 1.58 -10.18 -7.62
CA TYR A 165 0.44 -9.56 -8.31
C TYR A 165 -0.36 -10.59 -9.12
N ARG A 166 0.29 -11.46 -9.89
CA ARG A 166 -0.41 -12.48 -10.70
C ARG A 166 -1.19 -13.45 -9.84
N GLN A 167 -0.56 -14.01 -8.80
CA GLN A 167 -1.23 -14.94 -7.89
C GLN A 167 -2.42 -14.29 -7.18
N ALA A 168 -2.26 -13.06 -6.68
CA ALA A 168 -3.34 -12.32 -6.04
C ALA A 168 -4.42 -11.90 -7.04
N ALA A 169 -4.07 -11.57 -8.28
CA ALA A 169 -5.03 -11.26 -9.34
C ALA A 169 -5.87 -12.48 -9.70
N ASP A 170 -5.23 -13.63 -9.91
CA ASP A 170 -5.92 -14.88 -10.21
C ASP A 170 -6.95 -15.19 -9.12
N LEU A 171 -6.56 -15.10 -7.85
CA LEU A 171 -7.43 -15.42 -6.70
C LEU A 171 -8.50 -14.35 -6.36
N SER A 172 -8.27 -13.08 -6.71
CA SER A 172 -9.20 -11.97 -6.38
C SER A 172 -10.25 -11.71 -7.45
N MET A 173 -10.03 -12.19 -8.68
CA MET A 173 -10.99 -12.03 -9.77
C MET A 173 -12.07 -13.13 -9.71
N PRO A 174 -13.27 -12.91 -10.27
CA PRO A 174 -14.23 -13.98 -10.41
C PRO A 174 -13.67 -15.12 -11.28
N HIS A 175 -13.37 -16.26 -10.67
CA HIS A 175 -12.91 -17.44 -11.39
C HIS A 175 -13.51 -18.72 -10.80
N PHE A 176 -13.92 -19.65 -11.67
CA PHE A 176 -14.55 -20.91 -11.22
C PHE A 176 -13.57 -21.84 -10.48
N GLY A 177 -12.26 -21.61 -10.59
CA GLY A 177 -11.23 -22.50 -10.06
C GLY A 177 -10.93 -22.39 -8.56
N SER A 178 -11.25 -21.27 -7.89
CA SER A 178 -11.10 -21.11 -6.43
C SER A 178 -12.40 -21.29 -5.66
N THR A 179 -13.53 -21.34 -6.38
CA THR A 179 -14.87 -21.51 -5.79
C THR A 179 -15.30 -22.98 -5.74
N LEU A 180 -14.48 -23.91 -6.24
CA LEU A 180 -14.65 -25.37 -6.19
C LEU A 180 -13.70 -25.97 -5.14
#